data_AF-A0A2S2PAS5-F1
#
_entry.id   AF-A0A2S2PAS5-F1
#
_cell.length_a   1.000
_cell.length_b   1.000
_cell.length_c   1.000
_cell.angle_alpha   90.00
_cell.angle_beta   90.00
_cell.angle_gamma   90.00
#
_symmetry.space_group_name_H-M   'P 1'
#
loop_
_entity.id
_entity.type
_entity.pdbx_description
1 polymer ?
#
loop_
_entity_poly.entity_id
_entity_poly.type
_entity_poly.pdbx_seq_one_letter_code
_entity_poly.pdbx_strand_id
1 'polypeptide(L)'
;MYTYSVSGYDINNKRFSPCSLRSIRKVLQAKSARCFSEPEESFCGNLRVEGNEECDAGLLGTEDNDSCCDKNCKLRRAQGARCSDKNSPCCQNCQFMASGVKCREGQFATCEQESRCTGTGAECPKSPPMPDGTGCLERGKCRSGKCIPFCETQGLQSCMCDTILQSCKRCCRINLNDTCYPVDPPDVLPDGTPCIQGFCNKGACEKTIQDVVERFWDIIEEININKMLRFLKDNIVGTVILITGLIWVPASCIINWLDHKRAKEVRERRKWEDQDDFVQMSNDVRPKKIIYIKVPTSQVESSMTNK
;
A
#
# COMPACT_ATOMS: atom_id res chain seq x y z
N MET A 1 5.96 8.73 -11.08
CA MET A 1 5.35 7.97 -9.97
C MET A 1 3.93 8.43 -9.82
N TYR A 2 3.00 7.69 -10.43
CA TYR A 2 1.57 7.94 -10.27
C TYR A 2 1.09 7.12 -9.07
N THR A 3 0.12 7.63 -8.32
CA THR A 3 -0.36 7.00 -7.07
C THR A 3 -1.31 5.84 -7.31
N TYR A 4 -1.89 5.74 -8.52
CA TYR A 4 -2.79 4.67 -8.90
C TYR A 4 -2.16 3.77 -9.95
N SER A 5 -2.72 2.57 -10.09
CA SER A 5 -2.35 1.62 -11.13
C SER A 5 -2.51 2.26 -12.51
N VAL A 6 -1.56 2.00 -13.41
CA VAL A 6 -1.58 2.47 -14.80
C VAL A 6 -1.63 1.27 -15.74
N SER A 7 -2.29 1.43 -16.88
CA SER A 7 -2.43 0.38 -17.89
C SER A 7 -1.11 0.02 -18.60
N GLY A 8 -0.14 0.94 -18.61
CA GLY A 8 1.16 0.71 -19.27
C GLY A 8 1.16 1.01 -20.77
N TYR A 9 0.01 1.37 -21.37
CA TYR A 9 -0.11 1.66 -22.80
C TYR A 9 0.52 3.02 -23.18
N ASP A 10 0.55 3.98 -22.26
CA ASP A 10 1.07 5.32 -22.54
C ASP A 10 2.58 5.40 -22.34
N ILE A 11 3.23 6.20 -23.19
CA ILE A 11 4.69 6.37 -23.21
C ILE A 11 5.24 6.79 -21.83
N ASN A 12 4.48 7.63 -21.11
CA ASN A 12 4.86 8.13 -19.80
C ASN A 12 4.74 7.10 -18.68
N ASN A 13 4.08 5.95 -18.90
CA ASN A 13 4.06 4.85 -17.92
C ASN A 13 5.43 4.17 -17.78
N LYS A 14 6.32 4.35 -18.77
CA LYS A 14 7.68 3.78 -18.80
C LYS A 14 8.77 4.78 -18.39
N ARG A 15 8.39 5.97 -17.91
CA ARG A 15 9.32 7.06 -17.60
C ARG A 15 8.99 7.70 -16.26
N PHE A 16 10.03 8.16 -15.56
CA PHE A 16 9.85 9.01 -14.39
C PHE A 16 9.48 10.44 -14.82
N SER A 17 8.63 11.10 -14.04
CA SER A 17 8.35 12.51 -14.21
C SER A 17 9.54 13.37 -13.74
N PRO A 18 9.64 14.64 -14.17
CA PRO A 18 10.68 15.55 -13.70
C PRO A 18 10.73 15.69 -12.17
N CYS A 19 9.57 15.64 -11.50
CA CYS A 19 9.49 15.70 -10.04
C CYS A 19 10.13 14.45 -9.39
N SER A 20 9.81 13.26 -9.91
CA SER A 20 10.41 12.01 -9.43
C SER A 20 11.93 12.01 -9.64
N LEU A 21 12.40 12.43 -10.83
CA LEU A 21 13.84 12.50 -11.13
C LEU A 21 14.60 13.43 -10.18
N ARG A 22 14.05 14.62 -9.89
CA ARG A 22 14.66 15.56 -8.92
C ARG A 22 14.74 14.96 -7.52
N SER A 23 13.71 14.26 -7.07
CA SER A 23 13.67 13.61 -5.76
C SER A 23 14.68 12.46 -5.68
N ILE A 24 14.67 11.54 -6.66
CA ILE A 24 15.61 10.42 -6.76
C ILE A 24 17.05 10.93 -6.77
N ARG A 25 17.37 11.96 -7.57
CA ARG A 25 18.71 12.54 -7.63
C ARG A 25 19.21 13.01 -6.26
N LYS A 26 18.39 13.73 -5.49
CA LYS A 26 18.78 14.21 -4.15
C LYS A 26 19.11 13.06 -3.21
N VAL A 27 18.32 11.99 -3.25
CA VAL A 27 18.55 10.79 -2.41
C VAL A 27 19.83 10.08 -2.83
N LEU A 28 20.03 9.86 -4.14
CA LEU A 28 21.24 9.22 -4.66
C LEU A 28 22.49 10.02 -4.26
N GLN A 29 22.49 11.35 -4.46
CA GLN A 29 23.64 12.20 -4.08
C GLN A 29 23.99 12.14 -2.59
N ALA A 30 22.99 12.00 -1.71
CA ALA A 30 23.22 11.99 -0.26
C ALA A 30 23.54 10.60 0.31
N LYS A 31 23.09 9.52 -0.35
CA LYS A 31 23.08 8.18 0.24
C LYS A 31 23.76 7.09 -0.59
N SER A 32 23.99 7.28 -1.89
CA SER A 32 24.51 6.19 -2.74
C SER A 32 25.84 5.65 -2.22
N ALA A 33 26.77 6.53 -1.84
CA ALA A 33 28.09 6.16 -1.33
C ALA A 33 28.09 5.30 -0.05
N ARG A 34 26.94 5.16 0.63
CA ARG A 34 26.84 4.35 1.87
C ARG A 34 26.66 2.86 1.59
N CYS A 35 26.06 2.48 0.47
CA CYS A 35 25.69 1.10 0.20
C CYS A 35 25.70 0.67 -1.27
N PHE A 36 25.89 1.59 -2.21
CA PHE A 36 26.10 1.21 -3.61
C PHE A 36 27.56 0.80 -3.74
N SER A 37 27.78 -0.43 -4.16
CA SER A 37 29.08 -0.91 -4.64
C SER A 37 29.21 -0.64 -6.14
N GLU A 38 30.42 -0.73 -6.65
CA GLU A 38 30.60 -0.93 -8.08
C GLU A 38 29.88 -2.23 -8.48
N PRO A 39 29.25 -2.29 -9.67
CA PRO A 39 28.65 -3.52 -10.15
C PRO A 39 29.74 -4.59 -10.19
N GLU A 40 29.63 -5.63 -9.35
CA GLU A 40 30.47 -6.81 -9.51
C GLU A 40 30.04 -7.49 -10.81
N GLU A 41 30.98 -7.68 -11.73
CA GLU A 41 30.67 -8.26 -13.06
C GLU A 41 30.28 -9.74 -12.99
N SER A 42 30.57 -10.42 -11.87
CA SER A 42 30.24 -11.83 -11.61
C SER A 42 30.39 -12.18 -10.13
N PHE A 43 29.46 -12.96 -9.57
CA PHE A 43 29.55 -13.50 -8.22
C PHE A 43 29.32 -15.02 -8.22
N CYS A 44 30.37 -15.79 -7.94
CA CYS A 44 30.30 -17.24 -7.90
C CYS A 44 29.61 -17.70 -6.61
N GLY A 45 28.43 -18.31 -6.75
CA GLY A 45 27.63 -18.88 -5.66
C GLY A 45 26.21 -18.33 -5.56
N ASN A 46 25.76 -17.50 -6.50
CA ASN A 46 24.38 -16.96 -6.56
C ASN A 46 23.44 -17.74 -7.50
N LEU A 47 23.91 -18.90 -8.02
CA LEU A 47 23.22 -19.78 -8.96
C LEU A 47 23.06 -19.19 -10.38
N ARG A 48 23.78 -18.13 -10.72
CA ARG A 48 23.73 -17.49 -12.03
C ARG A 48 25.11 -17.42 -12.64
N VAL A 49 25.22 -17.89 -13.88
CA VAL A 49 26.47 -17.81 -14.64
C VAL A 49 26.66 -16.37 -15.10
N GLU A 50 27.68 -15.71 -14.57
CA GLU A 50 28.01 -14.31 -14.85
C GLU A 50 29.48 -14.15 -15.25
N GLY A 51 29.81 -13.10 -16.01
CA GLY A 51 31.19 -12.78 -16.40
C GLY A 51 31.96 -13.94 -17.05
N ASN A 52 32.96 -14.47 -16.34
CA ASN A 52 33.87 -15.52 -16.81
C ASN A 52 33.56 -16.91 -16.24
N GLU A 53 32.43 -17.08 -15.55
CA GLU A 53 31.98 -18.36 -15.00
C GLU A 53 31.49 -19.30 -16.11
N GLU A 54 31.63 -20.60 -15.91
CA GLU A 54 31.12 -21.62 -16.84
C GLU A 54 29.87 -22.34 -16.31
N CYS A 55 29.69 -22.26 -15.00
CA CYS A 55 28.59 -22.80 -14.22
C CYS A 55 28.61 -22.14 -12.84
N ASP A 56 27.50 -22.20 -12.11
CA ASP A 56 27.41 -21.79 -10.72
C ASP A 56 26.52 -22.79 -9.97
N ALA A 57 27.15 -23.60 -9.13
CA ALA A 57 26.49 -24.62 -8.31
C ALA A 57 25.72 -24.05 -7.12
N GLY A 58 25.91 -22.76 -6.80
CA GLY A 58 25.46 -22.13 -5.58
C GLY A 58 26.54 -22.16 -4.47
N LEU A 59 26.18 -21.64 -3.31
CA LEU A 59 27.11 -21.53 -2.19
C LEU A 59 27.51 -22.91 -1.63
N LEU A 60 28.82 -23.11 -1.46
CA LEU A 60 29.44 -24.30 -0.88
C LEU A 60 28.79 -24.71 0.46
N GLY A 61 28.34 -25.97 0.54
CA GLY A 61 27.80 -26.57 1.76
C GLY A 61 26.32 -26.33 2.03
N THR A 62 25.67 -25.38 1.33
CA THR A 62 24.22 -25.15 1.42
C THR A 62 23.48 -25.51 0.14
N GLU A 63 24.00 -25.09 -1.02
CA GLU A 63 23.30 -25.21 -2.31
C GLU A 63 24.09 -25.94 -3.41
N ASP A 64 25.39 -26.18 -3.16
CA ASP A 64 26.32 -26.91 -4.04
C ASP A 64 25.98 -28.40 -4.16
N ASN A 65 25.00 -28.68 -5.03
CA ASN A 65 24.55 -30.04 -5.35
C ASN A 65 24.77 -30.39 -6.84
N ASP A 66 25.49 -29.55 -7.58
CA ASP A 66 25.77 -29.79 -9.00
C ASP A 66 27.09 -30.53 -9.19
N SER A 67 26.99 -31.83 -9.49
CA SER A 67 28.17 -32.67 -9.77
C SER A 67 29.00 -32.22 -10.97
N CYS A 68 28.45 -31.37 -11.84
CA CYS A 68 29.08 -30.90 -13.06
C CYS A 68 29.95 -29.66 -12.85
N CYS A 69 29.74 -28.95 -11.74
CA CYS A 69 30.36 -27.66 -11.46
C CYS A 69 31.28 -27.74 -10.24
N ASP A 70 32.39 -27.01 -10.27
CA ASP A 70 33.29 -26.89 -9.14
C ASP A 70 33.05 -25.62 -8.32
N LYS A 71 33.71 -25.55 -7.16
CA LYS A 71 33.63 -24.41 -6.24
C LYS A 71 34.19 -23.09 -6.78
N ASN A 72 34.87 -23.11 -7.93
CA ASN A 72 35.41 -21.93 -8.59
C ASN A 72 34.56 -21.54 -9.81
N CYS A 73 33.32 -22.04 -9.91
CA CYS A 73 32.39 -21.79 -11.00
C CYS A 73 32.94 -22.21 -12.37
N LYS A 74 33.67 -23.35 -12.39
CA LYS A 74 34.18 -24.00 -13.59
C LYS A 74 33.59 -25.38 -13.77
N LEU A 75 33.38 -25.77 -15.02
CA LEU A 75 32.90 -27.11 -15.33
C LEU A 75 33.99 -28.13 -15.00
N ARG A 76 33.59 -29.25 -14.38
CA ARG A 76 34.47 -30.38 -14.08
C ARG A 76 34.80 -31.18 -15.34
N ARG A 77 35.47 -30.55 -16.30
CA ARG A 77 35.81 -31.17 -17.61
C ARG A 77 36.67 -32.42 -17.47
N ALA A 78 37.51 -32.49 -16.44
CA ALA A 78 38.30 -33.68 -16.11
C ALA A 78 37.42 -34.90 -15.77
N GLN A 79 36.17 -34.68 -15.34
CA GLN A 79 35.17 -35.72 -15.06
C GLN A 79 34.17 -35.88 -16.23
N GLY A 80 34.46 -35.25 -17.38
CA GLY A 80 33.63 -35.32 -18.58
C GLY A 80 32.49 -34.30 -18.65
N ALA A 81 32.35 -33.37 -17.70
CA ALA A 81 31.28 -32.38 -17.74
C ALA A 81 31.40 -31.44 -18.94
N ARG A 82 30.30 -31.32 -19.70
CA ARG A 82 30.17 -30.41 -20.86
C ARG A 82 29.20 -29.26 -20.62
N CYS A 83 28.36 -29.38 -19.60
CA CYS A 83 27.39 -28.37 -19.15
C CYS A 83 27.07 -28.58 -17.66
N SER A 84 26.29 -27.66 -17.08
CA SER A 84 25.77 -27.75 -15.72
C SER A 84 24.27 -28.04 -15.72
N ASP A 85 23.85 -29.05 -14.95
CA ASP A 85 22.44 -29.42 -14.83
C ASP A 85 21.61 -28.34 -14.11
N LYS A 86 22.24 -27.52 -13.25
CA LYS A 86 21.56 -26.42 -12.54
C LYS A 86 21.38 -25.18 -13.40
N ASN A 87 22.37 -24.83 -14.23
CA ASN A 87 22.34 -23.55 -14.94
C ASN A 87 21.87 -23.67 -16.40
N SER A 88 21.87 -24.88 -16.97
CA SER A 88 21.59 -25.08 -18.40
C SER A 88 20.33 -25.92 -18.64
N PRO A 89 19.26 -25.36 -19.25
CA PRO A 89 18.01 -26.08 -19.48
C PRO A 89 18.11 -27.31 -20.42
N CYS A 90 19.17 -27.39 -21.23
CA CYS A 90 19.44 -28.52 -22.11
C CYS A 90 20.62 -29.38 -21.64
N CYS A 91 20.86 -29.42 -20.32
CA CYS A 91 21.86 -30.28 -19.70
C CYS A 91 21.19 -31.38 -18.88
N GLN A 92 21.73 -32.59 -18.98
CA GLN A 92 21.34 -33.70 -18.13
C GLN A 92 22.55 -34.59 -17.85
N ASN A 93 22.81 -34.86 -16.58
CA ASN A 93 23.96 -35.64 -16.13
C ASN A 93 25.28 -35.09 -16.70
N CYS A 94 25.43 -33.76 -16.66
CA CYS A 94 26.61 -33.04 -17.17
C CYS A 94 26.87 -33.17 -18.68
N GLN A 95 25.90 -33.68 -19.45
CA GLN A 95 25.97 -33.82 -20.90
C GLN A 95 24.84 -33.05 -21.58
N PHE A 96 25.06 -32.64 -22.83
CA PHE A 96 23.99 -32.03 -23.62
C PHE A 96 22.87 -33.05 -23.84
N MET A 97 21.64 -32.62 -23.58
CA MET A 97 20.46 -33.42 -23.89
C MET A 97 20.36 -33.68 -25.40
N ALA A 98 19.75 -34.80 -25.77
CA ALA A 98 19.55 -35.16 -27.18
C ALA A 98 18.73 -34.10 -27.93
N SER A 99 18.93 -34.06 -29.25
CA SER A 99 18.16 -33.17 -30.13
C SER A 99 16.67 -33.47 -30.02
N GLY A 100 15.84 -32.42 -29.93
CA GLY A 100 14.39 -32.53 -29.86
C GLY A 100 13.80 -32.62 -28.45
N VAL A 101 14.62 -32.72 -27.40
CA VAL A 101 14.13 -32.63 -26.01
C VAL A 101 13.56 -31.25 -25.73
N LYS A 102 12.34 -31.16 -25.19
CA LYS A 102 11.67 -29.88 -24.92
C LYS A 102 12.33 -29.18 -23.72
N CYS A 103 12.75 -27.94 -23.91
CA CYS A 103 13.41 -27.12 -22.88
C CYS A 103 12.65 -25.84 -22.52
N ARG A 104 11.74 -25.37 -23.38
CA ARG A 104 10.79 -24.28 -23.07
C ARG A 104 9.40 -24.64 -23.55
N GLU A 105 8.40 -24.40 -22.70
CA GLU A 105 7.01 -24.47 -23.09
C GLU A 105 6.64 -23.31 -24.02
N GLY A 106 5.61 -23.52 -24.86
CA GLY A 106 5.04 -22.45 -25.66
C GLY A 106 4.33 -21.41 -24.78
N GLN A 107 4.64 -20.14 -25.00
CA GLN A 107 4.07 -18.99 -24.30
C GLN A 107 3.17 -18.19 -25.26
N PHE A 108 1.87 -18.50 -25.25
CA PHE A 108 0.87 -17.80 -26.07
C PHE A 108 0.76 -16.31 -25.73
N ALA A 109 0.95 -15.96 -24.45
CA ALA A 109 0.93 -14.59 -23.98
C ALA A 109 1.97 -13.69 -24.67
N THR A 110 3.18 -14.22 -24.92
CA THR A 110 4.30 -13.51 -25.54
C THR A 110 4.50 -13.87 -27.02
N CYS A 111 3.63 -14.71 -27.59
CA CYS A 111 3.71 -15.19 -28.98
C CYS A 111 4.97 -16.01 -29.28
N GLU A 112 5.38 -16.85 -28.34
CA GLU A 112 6.56 -17.70 -28.43
C GLU A 112 6.14 -19.18 -28.46
N GLN A 113 6.59 -19.93 -29.46
CA GLN A 113 6.35 -21.38 -29.52
C GLN A 113 7.21 -22.13 -28.50
N GLU A 114 6.98 -23.44 -28.38
CA GLU A 114 7.90 -24.30 -27.66
C GLU A 114 9.30 -24.29 -28.30
N SER A 115 10.30 -24.52 -27.47
CA SER A 115 11.69 -24.65 -27.94
C SER A 115 12.28 -25.98 -27.47
N ARG A 116 13.18 -26.52 -28.30
CA ARG A 116 13.77 -27.85 -28.12
C ARG A 116 15.29 -27.78 -28.22
N CYS A 117 15.96 -28.59 -27.41
CA CYS A 117 17.40 -28.70 -27.39
C CYS A 117 17.94 -29.12 -28.76
N THR A 118 19.08 -28.57 -29.15
CA THR A 118 19.70 -28.84 -30.45
C THR A 118 20.44 -30.18 -30.47
N GLY A 119 20.84 -30.70 -29.31
CA GLY A 119 21.72 -31.86 -29.19
C GLY A 119 23.21 -31.52 -29.06
N THR A 120 23.60 -30.27 -29.32
CA THR A 120 25.00 -29.87 -29.46
C THR A 120 25.43 -28.77 -28.51
N GLY A 121 24.53 -28.28 -27.66
CA GLY A 121 24.79 -27.20 -26.71
C GLY A 121 23.91 -27.28 -25.47
N ALA A 122 24.31 -26.54 -24.44
CA ALA A 122 23.64 -26.49 -23.14
C ALA A 122 22.47 -25.49 -23.10
N GLU A 123 22.50 -24.50 -23.98
CA GLU A 123 21.49 -23.45 -24.07
C GLU A 123 20.23 -23.97 -24.77
N CYS A 124 19.07 -23.61 -24.22
CA CYS A 124 17.82 -23.77 -24.94
C CYS A 124 17.70 -22.67 -26.00
N PRO A 125 17.58 -23.03 -27.30
CA PRO A 125 17.50 -22.04 -28.36
C PRO A 125 16.30 -21.12 -28.16
N LYS A 126 16.37 -19.91 -28.72
CA LYS A 126 15.26 -18.97 -28.66
C LYS A 126 14.02 -19.59 -29.30
N SER A 127 12.90 -19.50 -28.59
CA SER A 127 11.61 -19.97 -29.09
C SER A 127 11.26 -19.31 -30.44
N PRO A 128 10.83 -20.09 -31.44
CA PRO A 128 10.35 -19.53 -32.68
C PRO A 128 9.05 -18.74 -32.44
N PRO A 129 8.77 -17.72 -33.28
CA PRO A 129 7.55 -16.93 -33.14
C PRO A 129 6.32 -17.76 -33.44
N MET A 130 5.23 -17.58 -32.69
CA MET A 130 3.94 -18.18 -33.05
C MET A 130 3.45 -17.68 -34.42
N PRO A 131 2.62 -18.48 -35.13
CA PRO A 131 2.01 -18.05 -36.39
C PRO A 131 1.28 -16.72 -36.24
N ASP A 132 1.36 -15.89 -37.28
CA ASP A 132 0.64 -14.62 -37.31
C ASP A 132 -0.87 -14.88 -37.22
N GLY A 133 -1.55 -14.10 -36.38
CA GLY A 133 -2.98 -14.24 -36.12
C GLY A 133 -3.34 -15.16 -34.95
N THR A 134 -2.39 -15.91 -34.38
CA THR A 134 -2.62 -16.67 -33.12
C THR A 134 -3.06 -15.73 -31.99
N GLY A 135 -4.08 -16.11 -31.23
CA GLY A 135 -4.56 -15.31 -30.10
C GLY A 135 -3.53 -15.27 -28.95
N CYS A 136 -3.36 -14.10 -28.35
CA CYS A 136 -2.45 -13.88 -27.22
C CYS A 136 -3.15 -13.10 -26.09
N LEU A 137 -2.37 -12.47 -25.19
CA LEU A 137 -2.89 -11.66 -24.08
C LEU A 137 -3.98 -10.69 -24.55
N GLU A 138 -5.02 -10.55 -23.73
CA GLU A 138 -6.04 -9.51 -23.90
C GLU A 138 -6.78 -9.48 -25.26
N ARG A 139 -7.08 -10.67 -25.82
CA ARG A 139 -7.66 -10.82 -27.18
C ARG A 139 -6.78 -10.22 -28.29
N GLY A 140 -5.51 -9.97 -27.99
CA GLY A 140 -4.52 -9.60 -28.97
C GLY A 140 -4.24 -10.73 -29.96
N LYS A 141 -3.46 -10.40 -30.99
CA LYS A 141 -3.00 -11.36 -32.00
C LYS A 141 -1.50 -11.28 -32.18
N CYS A 142 -0.88 -12.43 -32.37
CA CYS A 142 0.53 -12.52 -32.69
C CYS A 142 0.81 -11.92 -34.07
N ARG A 143 1.88 -11.12 -34.14
CA ARG A 143 2.47 -10.64 -35.40
C ARG A 143 3.98 -10.59 -35.25
N SER A 144 4.68 -11.37 -36.08
CA SER A 144 6.15 -11.44 -36.08
C SER A 144 6.75 -11.73 -34.69
N GLY A 145 6.14 -12.66 -33.93
CA GLY A 145 6.61 -13.04 -32.59
C GLY A 145 6.36 -12.02 -31.48
N LYS A 146 5.44 -11.07 -31.70
CA LYS A 146 5.00 -10.12 -30.67
C LYS A 146 3.48 -10.17 -30.55
N CYS A 147 2.99 -10.12 -29.31
CA CYS A 147 1.56 -9.98 -29.05
C CYS A 147 1.13 -8.54 -29.34
N ILE A 148 0.34 -8.34 -30.39
CA ILE A 148 -0.28 -7.05 -30.74
C ILE A 148 -1.63 -6.99 -30.02
N PRO A 149 -1.86 -5.99 -29.14
CA PRO A 149 -3.11 -5.92 -28.39
C PRO A 149 -4.32 -5.68 -29.31
N PHE A 150 -5.51 -5.99 -28.79
CA PHE A 150 -6.74 -6.00 -29.57
C PHE A 150 -6.97 -4.73 -30.40
N CYS A 151 -6.87 -3.54 -29.81
CA CYS A 151 -7.16 -2.28 -30.50
C CYS A 151 -6.19 -2.04 -31.68
N GLU A 152 -4.91 -2.33 -31.48
CA GLU A 152 -3.86 -2.21 -32.49
C GLU A 152 -4.08 -3.18 -33.66
N THR A 153 -4.70 -4.34 -33.42
CA THR A 153 -5.12 -5.23 -34.52
C THR A 153 -6.20 -4.63 -35.41
N GLN A 154 -6.97 -3.67 -34.89
CA GLN A 154 -8.03 -2.95 -35.60
C GLN A 154 -7.57 -1.58 -36.15
N GLY A 155 -6.28 -1.24 -36.02
CA GLY A 155 -5.75 0.06 -36.41
C GLY A 155 -6.10 1.20 -35.44
N LEU A 156 -6.50 0.85 -34.21
CA LEU A 156 -6.76 1.77 -33.10
C LEU A 156 -5.64 1.65 -32.05
N GLN A 157 -5.69 2.46 -31.01
CA GLN A 157 -4.75 2.40 -29.89
C GLN A 157 -5.46 1.94 -28.61
N SER A 158 -4.82 1.01 -27.89
CA SER A 158 -5.28 0.56 -26.58
C SER A 158 -5.21 1.67 -25.54
N CYS A 159 -6.25 1.79 -24.73
CA CYS A 159 -6.29 2.76 -23.65
C CYS A 159 -7.28 2.37 -22.55
N MET A 160 -7.27 3.13 -21.45
CA MET A 160 -8.18 2.92 -20.33
C MET A 160 -9.28 3.99 -20.35
N CYS A 161 -10.55 3.58 -20.28
CA CYS A 161 -11.65 4.54 -20.17
C CYS A 161 -11.57 5.33 -18.85
N ASP A 162 -11.94 6.61 -18.92
CA ASP A 162 -11.87 7.60 -17.84
C ASP A 162 -13.07 7.59 -16.88
N THR A 163 -14.13 6.85 -17.22
CA THR A 163 -15.31 6.70 -16.37
C THR A 163 -15.27 5.38 -15.60
N ILE A 164 -15.53 5.43 -14.28
CA ILE A 164 -15.46 4.27 -13.37
C ILE A 164 -16.25 3.05 -13.89
N LEU A 165 -17.40 3.29 -14.51
CA LEU A 165 -18.28 2.25 -15.07
C LEU A 165 -17.70 1.56 -16.31
N GLN A 166 -16.82 2.24 -17.05
CA GLN A 166 -16.24 1.74 -18.30
C GLN A 166 -14.75 1.39 -18.14
N SER A 167 -14.07 1.83 -17.06
CA SER A 167 -12.65 1.57 -16.84
C SER A 167 -12.30 0.07 -16.75
N CYS A 168 -13.28 -0.80 -16.48
CA CYS A 168 -13.13 -2.26 -16.47
C CYS A 168 -13.62 -2.93 -17.76
N LYS A 169 -13.82 -2.15 -18.82
CA LYS A 169 -14.08 -2.65 -20.16
C LYS A 169 -12.90 -2.35 -21.05
N ARG A 170 -12.76 -3.13 -22.11
CA ARG A 170 -11.76 -2.89 -23.13
C ARG A 170 -12.10 -1.61 -23.88
N CYS A 171 -11.18 -0.65 -23.87
CA CYS A 171 -11.35 0.64 -24.52
C CYS A 171 -10.26 0.87 -25.56
N CYS A 172 -10.66 1.52 -26.65
CA CYS A 172 -9.77 1.93 -27.72
C CYS A 172 -9.93 3.44 -27.98
N ARG A 173 -8.94 4.03 -28.65
CA ARG A 173 -8.99 5.39 -29.20
C ARG A 173 -8.38 5.42 -30.59
N ILE A 174 -8.68 6.45 -31.38
CA ILE A 174 -8.14 6.57 -32.74
C ILE A 174 -6.68 7.04 -32.67
N ASN A 175 -6.42 8.16 -31.99
CA ASN A 175 -5.08 8.70 -31.75
C ASN A 175 -4.84 8.95 -30.26
N LEU A 176 -3.58 9.24 -29.88
CA LEU A 176 -3.22 9.53 -28.49
C LEU A 176 -4.02 10.68 -27.84
N ASN A 177 -4.48 11.64 -28.64
CA ASN A 177 -5.19 12.83 -28.17
C ASN A 177 -6.71 12.64 -28.10
N ASP A 178 -7.23 11.53 -28.63
CA ASP A 178 -8.66 11.26 -28.67
C ASP A 178 -9.13 10.61 -27.36
N THR A 179 -10.40 10.83 -27.02
CA THR A 179 -11.05 10.21 -25.87
C THR A 179 -11.19 8.70 -26.07
N CYS A 180 -10.90 7.94 -25.02
CA CYS A 180 -11.12 6.51 -25.01
C CYS A 180 -12.60 6.16 -25.00
N TYR A 181 -12.98 5.20 -25.84
CA TYR A 181 -14.34 4.66 -25.88
C TYR A 181 -14.33 3.13 -25.74
N PRO A 182 -15.34 2.53 -25.09
CA PRO A 182 -15.45 1.09 -24.97
C PRO A 182 -15.74 0.45 -26.33
N VAL A 183 -15.22 -0.76 -26.53
CA VAL A 183 -15.49 -1.55 -27.75
C VAL A 183 -16.94 -2.05 -27.77
N ASP A 184 -17.50 -2.25 -28.97
CA ASP A 184 -18.84 -2.83 -29.19
C ASP A 184 -18.73 -4.18 -29.94
N PRO A 185 -19.27 -5.29 -29.42
CA PRO A 185 -19.95 -5.44 -28.13
C PRO A 185 -19.01 -5.23 -26.93
N PRO A 186 -19.55 -4.79 -25.76
CA PRO A 186 -18.75 -4.58 -24.55
C PRO A 186 -17.94 -5.81 -24.14
N ASP A 187 -16.63 -5.64 -23.97
CA ASP A 187 -15.71 -6.67 -23.52
C ASP A 187 -15.21 -6.34 -22.11
N VAL A 188 -15.51 -7.20 -21.14
CA VAL A 188 -15.16 -6.98 -19.72
C VAL A 188 -13.76 -7.52 -19.46
N LEU A 189 -12.92 -6.71 -18.81
CA LEU A 189 -11.55 -7.07 -18.48
C LEU A 189 -11.49 -8.07 -17.31
N PRO A 190 -10.45 -8.92 -17.24
CA PRO A 190 -10.27 -9.87 -16.15
C PRO A 190 -10.11 -9.20 -14.78
N ASP A 191 -10.43 -9.92 -13.72
CA ASP A 191 -10.21 -9.46 -12.35
C ASP A 191 -8.72 -9.18 -12.08
N GLY A 192 -8.44 -8.14 -11.30
CA GLY A 192 -7.08 -7.65 -11.05
C GLY A 192 -6.52 -6.73 -12.13
N THR A 193 -7.25 -6.48 -13.21
CA THR A 193 -6.83 -5.48 -14.22
C THR A 193 -6.84 -4.07 -13.61
N PRO A 194 -5.77 -3.27 -13.77
CA PRO A 194 -5.76 -1.87 -13.38
C PRO A 194 -6.92 -1.06 -13.95
N CYS A 195 -7.60 -0.29 -13.12
CA CYS A 195 -8.64 0.65 -13.53
C CYS A 195 -8.37 2.03 -12.91
N ILE A 196 -9.18 3.05 -13.25
CA ILE A 196 -8.89 4.47 -12.92
C ILE A 196 -8.57 4.74 -11.44
N GLN A 197 -9.14 3.98 -10.51
CA GLN A 197 -8.98 4.19 -9.06
C GLN A 197 -8.60 2.93 -8.28
N GLY A 198 -8.19 1.85 -8.95
CA GLY A 198 -7.82 0.59 -8.30
C GLY A 198 -7.78 -0.58 -9.26
N PHE A 199 -8.54 -1.64 -8.99
CA PHE A 199 -8.55 -2.86 -9.80
C PHE A 199 -9.96 -3.33 -10.12
N CYS A 200 -10.10 -4.01 -11.25
CA CYS A 200 -11.36 -4.60 -11.67
C CYS A 200 -11.68 -5.85 -10.84
N ASN A 201 -12.94 -5.94 -10.40
CA ASN A 201 -13.52 -7.09 -9.73
C ASN A 201 -14.94 -7.28 -10.26
N LYS A 202 -15.20 -8.40 -10.93
CA LYS A 202 -16.47 -8.72 -11.59
C LYS A 202 -16.97 -7.60 -12.51
N GLY A 203 -16.03 -6.95 -13.23
CA GLY A 203 -16.32 -5.85 -14.15
C GLY A 203 -16.59 -4.48 -13.49
N ALA A 204 -16.48 -4.36 -12.17
CA ALA A 204 -16.55 -3.09 -11.45
C ALA A 204 -15.15 -2.63 -11.01
N CYS A 205 -14.89 -1.33 -11.11
CA CYS A 205 -13.62 -0.74 -10.67
C CYS A 205 -13.66 -0.43 -9.16
N GLU A 206 -13.07 -1.33 -8.36
CA GLU A 206 -12.99 -1.19 -6.91
C GLU A 206 -11.77 -0.35 -6.53
N LYS A 207 -11.97 0.55 -5.55
CA LYS A 207 -10.89 1.42 -5.07
C LYS A 207 -9.91 0.63 -4.24
N THR A 208 -8.61 0.77 -4.53
CA THR A 208 -7.57 0.38 -3.58
C THR A 208 -7.51 1.43 -2.49
N ILE A 209 -7.84 1.08 -1.25
CA ILE A 209 -7.66 1.97 -0.10
C ILE A 209 -6.15 2.07 0.16
N GLN A 210 -5.45 2.92 -0.59
CA GLN A 210 -4.12 3.38 -0.23
C GLN A 210 -4.23 4.76 0.41
N ASP A 211 -4.89 4.82 1.56
CA ASP A 211 -4.98 6.06 2.34
C ASP A 211 -4.58 5.78 3.78
N VAL A 212 -3.27 5.95 4.04
CA VAL A 212 -2.71 6.44 5.32
C VAL A 212 -2.76 5.48 6.52
N VAL A 213 -3.72 4.56 6.60
CA VAL A 213 -3.95 3.68 7.76
C VAL A 213 -2.81 2.67 7.94
N GLU A 214 -2.26 2.09 6.86
CA GLU A 214 -1.10 1.18 6.94
C GLU A 214 0.14 1.88 7.50
N ARG A 215 0.39 3.15 7.11
CA ARG A 215 1.49 3.95 7.67
C ARG A 215 1.33 4.29 9.15
N PHE A 216 0.11 4.36 9.66
CA PHE A 216 -0.13 4.54 11.09
C PHE A 216 -0.03 3.23 11.86
N TRP A 217 -0.46 2.11 11.27
CA TRP A 217 -0.35 0.79 11.92
C TRP A 217 1.10 0.29 12.00
N ASP A 218 1.96 0.54 10.99
CA ASP A 218 3.40 0.25 11.10
C ASP A 218 4.03 0.94 12.33
N ILE A 219 3.64 2.20 12.59
CA ILE A 219 4.12 2.96 13.75
C ILE A 219 3.61 2.35 15.07
N ILE A 220 2.40 1.77 15.09
CA ILE A 220 1.79 1.20 16.29
C ILE A 220 2.28 -0.24 16.53
N GLU A 221 2.48 -1.04 15.49
CA GLU A 221 2.97 -2.42 15.56
C GLU A 221 4.45 -2.50 15.96
N GLU A 222 5.26 -1.48 15.65
CA GLU A 222 6.64 -1.37 16.12
C GLU A 222 6.78 -0.96 17.61
N ILE A 223 5.69 -0.56 18.28
CA ILE A 223 5.71 -0.21 19.72
C ILE A 223 5.66 -1.51 20.53
N ASN A 224 6.84 -2.10 20.74
CA ASN A 224 6.99 -3.23 21.63
C ASN A 224 6.64 -2.83 23.08
N ILE A 225 5.53 -3.36 23.61
CA ILE A 225 5.04 -3.10 24.98
C ILE A 225 6.14 -3.33 26.03
N ASN A 226 7.03 -4.31 25.81
CA ASN A 226 8.11 -4.62 26.75
C ASN A 226 9.22 -3.55 26.77
N LYS A 227 9.45 -2.88 25.63
CA LYS A 227 10.40 -1.76 25.53
C LYS A 227 9.76 -0.46 26.01
N MET A 228 8.47 -0.28 25.75
CA MET A 228 7.69 0.86 26.21
C MET A 228 7.55 0.85 27.74
N LEU A 229 7.27 -0.31 28.35
CA LEU A 229 7.23 -0.45 29.82
C LEU A 229 8.60 -0.23 30.46
N ARG A 230 9.69 -0.72 29.84
CA ARG A 230 11.05 -0.44 30.31
C ARG A 230 11.38 1.04 30.21
N PHE A 231 11.05 1.69 29.09
CA PHE A 231 11.25 3.12 28.91
C PHE A 231 10.46 3.97 29.91
N LEU A 232 9.20 3.62 30.17
CA LEU A 232 8.35 4.25 31.19
C LEU A 232 8.91 4.04 32.62
N LYS A 233 9.46 2.85 32.89
CA LYS A 233 10.10 2.49 34.16
C LYS A 233 11.42 3.23 34.36
N ASP A 234 12.26 3.29 33.33
CA ASP A 234 13.58 3.93 33.35
C ASP A 234 13.44 5.47 33.43
N ASN A 235 12.34 6.02 32.93
CA ASN A 235 12.00 7.45 32.99
C ASN A 235 10.77 7.71 33.86
N ILE A 236 10.70 7.07 35.04
CA ILE A 236 9.54 7.11 35.93
C ILE A 236 9.08 8.53 36.28
N VAL A 237 10.03 9.48 36.43
CA VAL A 237 9.72 10.89 36.71
C VAL A 237 8.96 11.53 35.55
N GLY A 238 9.41 11.33 34.31
CA GLY A 238 8.74 11.85 33.11
C GLY A 238 7.37 11.23 32.90
N THR A 239 7.24 9.93 33.18
CA THR A 239 5.96 9.20 33.15
C THR A 239 4.95 9.76 34.14
N VAL A 240 5.38 10.01 35.39
CA VAL A 240 4.52 10.60 36.42
C VAL A 240 4.09 12.02 36.01
N ILE A 241 4.98 12.84 35.46
CA ILE A 241 4.66 14.19 34.98
C ILE A 241 3.63 14.14 33.83
N LEU A 242 3.77 13.21 32.88
CA LEU A 242 2.83 13.04 31.78
C LEU A 242 1.44 12.60 32.26
N ILE A 243 1.37 11.59 33.13
CA ILE A 243 0.10 11.05 33.63
C ILE A 243 -0.60 12.09 34.52
N THR A 244 0.16 12.78 35.37
CA THR A 244 -0.39 13.88 36.19
C THR A 244 -0.85 15.04 35.31
N GLY A 245 -0.10 15.42 34.27
CA GLY A 245 -0.53 16.43 33.30
C GLY A 245 -1.84 16.06 32.60
N LEU A 246 -1.98 14.80 32.16
CA LEU A 246 -3.20 14.30 31.51
C LEU A 246 -4.44 14.34 32.40
N ILE A 247 -4.29 14.24 33.73
CA ILE A 247 -5.41 14.26 34.67
C ILE A 247 -5.68 15.68 35.18
N TRP A 248 -4.63 16.41 35.56
CA TRP A 248 -4.75 17.70 36.22
C TRP A 248 -4.99 18.86 35.27
N VAL A 249 -4.50 18.81 34.02
CA VAL A 249 -4.77 19.87 33.04
C VAL A 249 -6.26 19.92 32.68
N PRO A 250 -6.94 18.80 32.32
CA PRO A 250 -8.38 18.83 32.08
C PRO A 250 -9.18 19.19 33.33
N ALA A 251 -8.82 18.65 34.51
CA ALA A 251 -9.49 18.98 35.76
C ALA A 251 -9.37 20.48 36.09
N SER A 252 -8.19 21.08 35.89
CA SER A 252 -7.97 22.51 36.08
C SER A 252 -8.78 23.34 35.08
N CYS A 253 -8.86 22.93 33.81
CA CYS A 253 -9.73 23.58 32.83
C CYS A 253 -11.21 23.52 33.22
N ILE A 254 -11.69 22.37 33.73
CA ILE A 254 -13.07 22.20 34.20
C ILE A 254 -13.35 23.07 35.42
N ILE A 255 -12.46 23.08 36.40
CA ILE A 255 -12.59 23.92 37.61
C ILE A 255 -12.59 25.40 37.21
N ASN A 256 -11.67 25.83 36.35
CA ASN A 256 -11.62 27.21 35.86
C ASN A 256 -12.91 27.59 35.11
N TRP A 257 -13.47 26.67 34.32
CA TRP A 257 -14.76 26.88 33.66
C TRP A 257 -15.92 27.02 34.67
N LEU A 258 -15.95 26.19 35.71
CA LEU A 258 -16.95 26.26 36.78
C LEU A 258 -16.82 27.54 37.61
N ASP A 259 -15.60 27.96 37.95
CA ASP A 259 -15.34 29.20 38.68
C ASP A 259 -15.72 30.43 37.85
N HIS A 260 -15.41 30.43 36.54
CA HIS A 260 -15.88 31.47 35.64
C HIS A 260 -17.41 31.54 35.58
N LYS A 261 -18.09 30.38 35.57
CA LYS A 261 -19.55 30.32 35.58
C LYS A 261 -20.12 30.89 36.88
N ARG A 262 -19.60 30.48 38.04
CA ARG A 262 -20.02 30.98 39.37
C ARG A 262 -19.72 32.48 39.53
N ALA A 263 -18.58 32.96 39.06
CA ALA A 263 -18.22 34.37 39.11
C ALA A 263 -19.17 35.24 38.27
N LYS A 264 -19.68 34.72 37.15
CA LYS A 264 -20.70 35.41 36.35
C LYS A 264 -22.01 35.54 37.13
N GLU A 265 -22.45 34.47 37.78
CA GLU A 265 -23.67 34.47 38.61
C GLU A 265 -23.56 35.44 39.80
N VAL A 266 -22.41 35.53 40.46
CA VAL A 266 -22.17 36.50 41.53
C VAL A 266 -22.15 37.94 41.00
N ARG A 267 -21.54 38.20 39.83
CA ARG A 267 -21.58 39.53 39.20
C ARG A 267 -23.00 39.93 38.80
N GLU A 268 -23.80 39.00 38.29
CA GLU A 268 -25.20 39.29 37.97
C GLU A 268 -26.03 39.52 39.23
N ARG A 269 -25.78 38.77 40.32
CA ARG A 269 -26.41 39.03 41.62
C ARG A 269 -26.02 40.39 42.19
N ARG A 270 -24.74 40.78 42.14
CA ARG A 270 -24.29 42.12 42.55
C ARG A 270 -24.88 43.22 41.68
N LYS A 271 -24.98 43.03 40.36
CA LYS A 271 -25.68 43.99 39.49
C LYS A 271 -27.15 44.12 39.87
N TRP A 272 -27.79 43.03 40.29
CA TRP A 272 -29.18 43.04 40.76
C TRP A 272 -29.30 43.78 42.10
N GLU A 273 -28.37 43.56 43.03
CA GLU A 273 -28.29 44.27 44.32
C GLU A 273 -27.96 45.77 44.14
N ASP A 274 -26.98 46.12 43.31
CA ASP A 274 -26.63 47.52 42.98
C ASP A 274 -27.77 48.23 42.23
N GLN A 275 -28.55 47.51 41.41
CA GLN A 275 -29.70 48.08 40.69
C GLN A 275 -30.89 48.33 41.62
N ASP A 276 -31.03 47.58 42.72
CA ASP A 276 -32.03 47.84 43.77
C ASP A 276 -31.63 49.01 44.70
N ASP A 277 -30.34 49.26 44.92
CA ASP A 277 -29.86 50.44 45.68
C ASP A 277 -30.08 51.78 44.96
N PHE A 278 -30.30 51.77 43.63
CA PHE A 278 -30.70 52.97 42.86
C PHE A 278 -32.21 53.20 42.78
N VAL A 279 -33.04 52.34 43.38
CA VAL A 279 -34.52 52.51 43.40
C VAL A 279 -35.00 52.89 44.80
N GLN A 280 -34.49 54.00 45.31
CA GLN A 280 -35.20 54.84 46.27
C GLN A 280 -35.39 56.27 45.72
N MET A 281 -36.01 56.40 44.55
CA MET A 281 -36.76 57.63 44.22
C MET A 281 -37.76 57.42 43.08
N SER A 282 -38.89 56.75 43.34
CA SER A 282 -40.19 57.15 42.78
C SER A 282 -41.27 56.17 43.21
N ASN A 283 -42.34 56.73 43.75
CA ASN A 283 -43.53 56.11 44.29
C ASN A 283 -44.16 55.00 43.42
N ASP A 284 -44.47 53.90 44.13
CA ASP A 284 -45.75 53.18 44.14
C ASP A 284 -46.09 52.25 42.94
N VAL A 285 -45.90 50.95 43.14
CA VAL A 285 -46.95 49.89 43.17
C VAL A 285 -46.21 48.56 43.46
N ARG A 286 -46.20 48.11 44.72
CA ARG A 286 -45.65 46.78 45.07
C ARG A 286 -46.73 45.70 44.92
N PRO A 287 -46.52 44.62 44.15
CA PRO A 287 -47.35 43.44 44.27
C PRO A 287 -47.02 42.75 45.61
N LYS A 288 -48.00 42.72 46.52
CA LYS A 288 -47.90 41.99 47.79
C LYS A 288 -47.81 40.50 47.50
N LYS A 289 -46.65 39.90 47.77
CA LYS A 289 -46.49 38.43 47.80
C LYS A 289 -47.03 37.93 49.14
N ILE A 290 -48.17 37.25 49.10
CA ILE A 290 -48.82 36.64 50.27
C ILE A 290 -47.94 35.48 50.74
N ILE A 291 -47.41 35.58 51.96
CA ILE A 291 -46.68 34.50 52.63
C ILE A 291 -47.69 33.79 53.53
N TYR A 292 -48.00 32.53 53.22
CA TYR A 292 -48.74 31.68 54.15
C TYR A 292 -47.77 31.15 55.20
N ILE A 293 -47.81 31.73 56.39
CA ILE A 293 -47.11 31.22 57.56
C ILE A 293 -48.13 30.39 58.35
N LYS A 294 -47.92 29.07 58.45
CA LYS A 294 -48.62 28.24 59.44
C LYS A 294 -48.00 28.54 60.80
N VAL A 295 -48.75 29.21 61.67
CA VAL A 295 -48.40 29.41 63.07
C VAL A 295 -48.84 28.16 63.85
N PRO A 296 -48.01 27.59 64.76
CA PRO A 296 -48.43 26.49 65.61
C PRO A 296 -49.34 27.01 66.74
N THR A 297 -50.54 26.46 66.85
CA THR A 297 -51.43 26.72 67.98
C THR A 297 -51.00 25.84 69.15
N SER A 298 -50.43 26.46 70.18
CA SER A 298 -50.43 25.90 71.52
C SER A 298 -51.74 26.29 72.20
N GLN A 299 -52.47 25.34 72.77
CA GLN A 299 -52.64 25.23 74.22
C GLN A 299 -53.78 24.29 74.64
N VAL A 300 -53.45 23.51 75.67
CA VAL A 300 -54.28 23.10 76.81
C VAL A 300 -55.10 21.80 76.68
N GLU A 301 -54.53 20.80 77.35
CA GLU A 301 -55.13 19.70 78.10
C GLU A 301 -56.61 19.84 78.47
N SER A 302 -57.37 18.76 78.26
CA SER A 302 -58.11 18.14 79.36
C SER A 302 -58.49 16.69 79.06
N SER A 303 -58.27 15.89 80.09
CA SER A 303 -58.55 14.48 80.34
C SER A 303 -59.99 14.01 80.06
N MET A 304 -60.14 12.76 79.60
CA MET A 304 -60.93 11.68 80.26
C MET A 304 -60.93 10.41 79.37
N THR A 305 -60.14 9.38 79.68
CA THR A 305 -60.47 8.11 80.38
C THR A 305 -61.45 7.12 79.71
N ASN A 306 -60.94 5.87 79.61
CA ASN A 306 -61.60 4.55 79.65
C ASN A 306 -62.33 4.02 78.40
N LYS A 307 -61.73 3.01 77.75
CA LYS A 307 -61.87 1.59 78.13
C LYS A 307 -60.76 0.73 77.50
#